data_AF-A0A7W1W104-F1
#
_entry.id   AF-A0A7W1W104-F1
#
_cell.length_a   1.000
_cell.length_b   1.000
_cell.length_c   1.000
_cell.angle_alpha   90.00
_cell.angle_beta   90.00
_cell.angle_gamma   90.00
#
_symmetry.space_group_name_H-M   'P 1'
#
loop_
_entity.id
_entity.type
_entity.pdbx_description
1 polymer ?
#
loop_
_entity_poly.entity_id
_entity_poly.type
_entity_poly.pdbx_seq_one_letter_code
_entity_poly.pdbx_strand_id
1 'polypeptide(L)'
;TDGLRFAIICGLVIAGSLIILRLICALGASAFTMFISRFITTADPNPGWKGPLIFGWAGMRGVVSLAAALSIPLTLSDGRAFPYRNLILFITFCVILITLVVQGLTLPALVKWLNIPDPDYPLSNKKQELLMRKEMSAAALGMLRDKYGKEYQENPWLLSLESRYQGDLDMLGSTDASSKGKNNVAHYKNYRRIALDLLEAQRELLQKLNKRDDLDEDIIKKFHTLLDMEEEKIRRQFEEETA
;
A
#
# COMPACT_ATOMS: atom_id res chain seq x y z
N THR A 1 -50.29 15.52 -7.91
CA THR A 1 -48.86 15.66 -7.54
C THR A 1 -48.35 14.51 -6.66
N ASP A 2 -49.24 13.66 -6.13
CA ASP A 2 -48.87 12.59 -5.18
C ASP A 2 -48.28 11.34 -5.84
N GLY A 3 -48.69 11.02 -7.07
CA GLY A 3 -48.17 9.85 -7.80
C GLY A 3 -46.67 9.91 -8.13
N LEU A 4 -46.12 11.11 -8.38
CA LEU A 4 -44.70 11.28 -8.67
C LEU A 4 -43.85 11.08 -7.41
N ARG A 5 -44.30 11.60 -6.26
CA ARG A 5 -43.62 11.39 -4.97
C ARG A 5 -43.65 9.93 -4.57
N PHE A 6 -44.78 9.25 -4.76
CA PHE A 6 -44.91 7.82 -4.47
C PHE A 6 -43.98 6.97 -5.35
N ALA A 7 -43.91 7.26 -6.65
CA ALA A 7 -43.00 6.58 -7.57
C ALA A 7 -41.52 6.78 -7.20
N ILE A 8 -41.13 7.99 -6.80
CA ILE A 8 -39.75 8.30 -6.37
C ILE A 8 -39.42 7.56 -5.07
N ILE A 9 -40.32 7.56 -4.08
CA ILE A 9 -40.11 6.88 -2.80
C ILE A 9 -40.02 5.36 -3.01
N CYS A 10 -40.91 4.76 -3.81
CA CYS A 10 -40.84 3.34 -4.14
C CYS A 10 -39.53 2.99 -4.87
N GLY A 11 -39.09 3.81 -5.82
CA GLY A 11 -37.81 3.63 -6.51
C GLY A 11 -36.62 3.68 -5.55
N LEU A 12 -36.63 4.60 -4.59
CA LEU A 12 -35.57 4.78 -3.60
C LEU A 12 -35.55 3.62 -2.58
N VAL A 13 -36.72 3.15 -2.15
CA VAL A 13 -36.86 1.98 -1.26
C VAL A 13 -36.40 0.70 -1.96
N ILE A 14 -36.77 0.49 -3.22
CA ILE A 14 -36.34 -0.69 -4.00
C ILE A 14 -34.82 -0.61 -4.23
N ALA A 15 -34.28 0.55 -4.61
CA ALA A 15 -32.84 0.73 -4.77
C ALA A 15 -32.08 0.47 -3.46
N GLY A 16 -32.55 1.03 -2.34
CA GLY A 16 -31.98 0.81 -1.01
C GLY A 16 -32.06 -0.66 -0.60
N SER A 17 -33.20 -1.30 -0.79
CA SER A 17 -33.40 -2.73 -0.49
C SER A 17 -32.47 -3.61 -1.33
N LEU A 18 -32.31 -3.33 -2.62
CA LEU A 18 -31.38 -4.06 -3.49
C LEU A 18 -29.92 -3.86 -3.09
N ILE A 19 -29.54 -2.65 -2.66
CA ILE A 19 -28.20 -2.37 -2.14
C ILE A 19 -27.95 -3.16 -0.86
N ILE A 20 -28.91 -3.16 0.07
CA ILE A 20 -28.80 -3.88 1.35
C ILE A 20 -28.77 -5.39 1.12
N LEU A 21 -29.67 -5.94 0.30
CA LEU A 21 -29.70 -7.36 -0.03
C LEU A 21 -28.39 -7.81 -0.67
N ARG A 22 -27.84 -7.00 -1.58
CA ARG A 22 -26.55 -7.29 -2.20
C ARG A 22 -25.39 -7.21 -1.20
N LEU A 23 -25.41 -6.21 -0.31
CA LEU A 23 -24.42 -6.07 0.77
C LEU A 23 -24.43 -7.31 1.67
N ILE A 24 -25.62 -7.76 2.06
CA ILE A 24 -25.84 -8.95 2.88
C ILE A 24 -25.36 -10.21 2.15
N CYS A 25 -25.66 -10.38 0.86
CA CYS A 25 -25.17 -11.51 0.08
C CYS A 25 -23.64 -11.51 -0.07
N ALA A 26 -23.02 -10.34 -0.26
CA ALA A 26 -21.57 -10.22 -0.38
C ALA A 26 -20.85 -10.53 0.96
N LEU A 27 -21.36 -9.97 2.06
CA LEU A 27 -20.88 -10.29 3.41
C LEU A 27 -21.15 -11.76 3.77
N GLY A 28 -22.30 -12.30 3.38
CA GLY A 28 -22.68 -13.70 3.59
C GLY A 28 -21.76 -14.66 2.84
N ALA A 29 -21.43 -14.39 1.58
CA ALA A 29 -20.47 -15.19 0.81
C ALA A 29 -19.05 -15.12 1.40
N SER A 30 -18.63 -13.94 1.88
CA SER A 30 -17.35 -13.77 2.58
C SER A 30 -17.31 -14.56 3.90
N ALA A 31 -18.37 -14.46 4.72
CA ALA A 31 -18.50 -15.19 5.97
C ALA A 31 -18.59 -16.71 5.74
N PHE A 32 -19.30 -17.14 4.70
CA PHE A 32 -19.37 -18.54 4.29
C PHE A 32 -18.01 -19.08 3.85
N THR A 33 -17.26 -18.31 3.07
CA THR A 33 -15.89 -18.69 2.64
C THR A 33 -14.94 -18.79 3.84
N MET A 34 -15.04 -17.88 4.81
CA MET A 34 -14.24 -17.95 6.03
C MET A 34 -14.65 -19.13 6.93
N PHE A 35 -15.94 -19.43 7.01
CA PHE A 35 -16.47 -20.58 7.75
C PHE A 35 -16.01 -21.91 7.14
N ILE A 36 -16.01 -22.02 5.81
CA ILE A 36 -15.52 -23.20 5.08
C ILE A 36 -13.99 -23.35 5.19
N SER A 37 -13.25 -22.23 5.19
CA SER A 37 -11.80 -22.21 5.37
C SER A 37 -11.36 -22.70 6.75
N ARG A 38 -12.26 -22.74 7.73
CA ARG A 38 -11.98 -23.34 9.05
C ARG A 38 -11.95 -24.87 9.01
N PHE A 39 -12.41 -25.47 7.91
CA PHE A 39 -12.55 -26.92 7.74
C PHE A 39 -11.52 -27.54 6.77
N ILE A 40 -10.82 -26.75 5.94
CA ILE A 40 -9.81 -27.23 4.98
C ILE A 40 -8.56 -26.35 5.06
N THR A 41 -7.41 -26.97 5.37
CA THR A 41 -6.09 -26.34 5.41
C THR A 41 -5.62 -26.00 3.99
N THR A 42 -5.72 -24.73 3.61
CA THR A 42 -5.11 -24.18 2.38
C THR A 42 -3.94 -23.26 2.77
N ALA A 43 -2.94 -23.17 1.89
CA ALA A 43 -1.59 -22.64 2.11
C ALA A 43 -1.46 -21.19 2.61
N ASP A 44 -2.56 -20.44 2.74
CA ASP A 44 -2.57 -19.09 3.31
C ASP A 44 -3.59 -18.99 4.46
N PRO A 45 -3.13 -18.80 5.72
CA PRO A 45 -3.98 -18.86 6.90
C PRO A 45 -4.92 -17.64 7.07
N ASN A 46 -4.84 -16.62 6.21
CA ASN A 46 -5.69 -15.43 6.35
C ASN A 46 -5.85 -14.62 5.04
N PRO A 47 -6.58 -15.13 4.03
CA PRO A 47 -7.04 -14.28 2.92
C PRO A 47 -8.03 -13.28 3.53
N GLY A 48 -7.52 -12.10 3.91
CA GLY A 48 -8.28 -11.12 4.67
C GLY A 48 -9.62 -10.76 3.99
N TRP A 49 -10.58 -10.27 4.77
CA TRP A 49 -11.95 -10.01 4.28
C TRP A 49 -12.05 -8.91 3.22
N LYS A 50 -10.96 -8.16 3.00
CA LYS A 50 -10.90 -6.99 2.13
C LYS A 50 -10.98 -7.37 0.64
N GLY A 51 -10.33 -8.45 0.23
CA GLY A 51 -10.32 -8.92 -1.16
C GLY A 51 -11.72 -9.36 -1.64
N PRO A 52 -12.38 -10.32 -0.95
CA PRO A 52 -13.74 -10.73 -1.27
C PRO A 52 -14.77 -9.58 -1.20
N LEU A 53 -14.60 -8.63 -0.27
CA LEU A 53 -15.47 -7.46 -0.15
C LEU A 53 -15.39 -6.57 -1.39
N ILE A 54 -14.19 -6.33 -1.93
CA ILE A 54 -14.02 -5.57 -3.18
C ILE A 54 -14.57 -6.32 -4.37
N PHE A 55 -14.29 -7.62 -4.50
CA PHE A 55 -14.85 -8.42 -5.59
C PHE A 55 -16.39 -8.41 -5.57
N GLY A 56 -17.00 -8.50 -4.38
CA GLY A 56 -18.44 -8.33 -4.21
C GLY A 56 -18.95 -6.93 -4.60
N TRP A 57 -18.18 -5.89 -4.31
CA TRP A 57 -18.50 -4.49 -4.62
C TRP A 57 -18.28 -4.10 -6.11
N ALA A 58 -17.28 -4.71 -6.74
CA ALA A 58 -16.87 -4.48 -8.13
C ALA A 58 -17.67 -5.33 -9.13
N GLY A 59 -18.49 -6.28 -8.66
CA GLY A 59 -19.13 -7.30 -9.50
C GLY A 59 -19.81 -6.78 -10.77
N MET A 60 -19.63 -7.55 -11.86
CA MET A 60 -20.08 -7.31 -13.25
C MET A 60 -21.48 -6.70 -13.32
N ARG A 61 -21.58 -5.45 -13.78
CA ARG A 61 -22.81 -4.67 -13.65
C ARG A 61 -23.70 -4.78 -14.90
N GLY A 62 -25.00 -4.93 -14.64
CA GLY A 62 -26.09 -4.45 -15.49
C GLY A 62 -26.44 -5.26 -16.75
N VAL A 63 -25.49 -5.97 -17.36
CA VAL A 63 -25.72 -6.65 -18.66
C VAL A 63 -26.81 -7.72 -18.56
N VAL A 64 -26.77 -8.57 -17.52
CA VAL A 64 -27.77 -9.63 -17.32
C VAL A 64 -29.16 -9.05 -16.99
N SER A 65 -29.21 -7.97 -16.20
CA SER A 65 -30.46 -7.30 -15.84
C SER A 65 -31.10 -6.62 -17.05
N LEU A 66 -30.29 -5.97 -17.89
CA LEU A 66 -30.75 -5.35 -19.14
C LEU A 66 -31.24 -6.40 -20.13
N ALA A 67 -30.52 -7.52 -20.26
CA ALA A 67 -30.94 -8.64 -21.10
C ALA A 67 -32.29 -9.23 -20.63
N ALA A 68 -32.46 -9.45 -19.33
CA ALA A 68 -33.73 -9.91 -18.76
C ALA A 68 -34.88 -8.92 -19.00
N ALA A 69 -34.61 -7.62 -18.87
CA ALA A 69 -35.59 -6.58 -19.12
C ALA A 69 -35.99 -6.49 -20.60
N LEU A 70 -35.02 -6.64 -21.52
CA LEU A 70 -35.27 -6.66 -22.97
C LEU A 70 -36.00 -7.94 -23.41
N SER A 71 -35.80 -9.05 -22.69
CA SER A 71 -36.44 -10.34 -22.96
C SER A 71 -37.93 -10.36 -22.64
N ILE A 72 -38.50 -9.29 -22.07
CA ILE A 72 -39.95 -9.19 -21.82
C ILE A 72 -40.68 -9.06 -23.18
N PRO A 73 -41.54 -10.02 -23.54
CA PRO A 73 -42.22 -10.05 -24.84
C PRO A 73 -43.13 -8.84 -25.04
N LEU A 74 -43.25 -8.40 -26.29
CA LEU A 74 -44.04 -7.22 -26.67
C LEU A 74 -45.55 -7.46 -26.50
N THR A 75 -45.97 -8.72 -26.65
CA THR A 75 -47.37 -9.15 -26.62
C THR A 75 -47.53 -10.38 -25.73
N LEU A 76 -48.66 -10.47 -25.04
CA LEU A 76 -49.08 -11.69 -24.34
C LEU A 76 -49.52 -12.74 -25.38
N SER A 77 -49.58 -14.02 -24.99
CA SER A 77 -50.09 -15.13 -25.82
C SER A 77 -51.51 -14.92 -26.37
N ASP A 78 -52.22 -13.92 -25.83
CA ASP A 78 -53.58 -13.50 -26.20
C ASP A 78 -53.61 -12.24 -27.10
N GLY A 79 -52.46 -11.85 -27.68
CA GLY A 79 -52.33 -10.72 -28.63
C GLY A 79 -52.35 -9.30 -28.03
N ARG A 80 -52.60 -9.16 -26.73
CA ARG A 80 -52.62 -7.87 -26.03
C ARG A 80 -51.21 -7.39 -25.66
N ALA A 81 -50.98 -6.08 -25.68
CA ALA A 81 -49.72 -5.50 -25.25
C ALA A 81 -49.42 -5.83 -23.78
N PHE A 82 -48.17 -6.15 -23.46
CA PHE A 82 -47.78 -6.49 -22.09
C PHE A 82 -47.98 -5.28 -21.15
N PRO A 83 -48.84 -5.40 -20.11
CA PRO A 83 -49.14 -4.28 -19.25
C PRO A 83 -47.89 -3.86 -18.46
N TYR A 84 -47.68 -2.54 -18.34
CA TYR A 84 -46.58 -1.95 -17.56
C TYR A 84 -45.14 -2.27 -18.02
N ARG A 85 -44.94 -2.82 -19.24
CA ARG A 85 -43.59 -3.09 -19.79
C ARG A 85 -42.65 -1.88 -19.76
N ASN A 86 -43.12 -0.73 -20.24
CA ASN A 86 -42.32 0.49 -20.28
C ASN A 86 -41.96 0.98 -18.87
N LEU A 87 -42.82 0.74 -17.88
CA LEU A 87 -42.56 1.08 -16.48
C LEU A 87 -41.46 0.18 -15.91
N ILE A 88 -41.49 -1.12 -16.20
CA ILE A 88 -40.45 -2.08 -15.77
C ILE A 88 -39.12 -1.74 -16.44
N LEU A 89 -39.11 -1.46 -17.74
CA LEU A 89 -37.91 -1.00 -18.45
C LEU A 89 -37.34 0.29 -17.87
N PHE A 90 -38.19 1.26 -17.55
CA PHE A 90 -37.77 2.51 -16.93
C PHE A 90 -37.15 2.29 -15.54
N ILE A 91 -37.78 1.47 -14.69
CA ILE A 91 -37.26 1.16 -13.34
C ILE A 91 -35.94 0.39 -13.43
N THR A 92 -35.85 -0.64 -14.28
CA THR A 92 -34.62 -1.42 -14.48
C THR A 92 -33.48 -0.54 -14.97
N PHE A 93 -33.74 0.36 -15.92
CA PHE A 93 -32.75 1.33 -16.39
C PHE A 93 -32.31 2.31 -15.29
N CYS A 94 -33.25 2.88 -14.54
CA CYS A 94 -32.93 3.77 -13.40
C CYS A 94 -32.09 3.05 -12.34
N VAL A 95 -32.44 1.81 -11.99
CA VAL A 95 -31.68 1.00 -11.01
C VAL A 95 -30.27 0.69 -11.53
N ILE A 96 -30.12 0.33 -12.80
CA ILE A 96 -28.80 0.09 -13.42
C ILE A 96 -27.97 1.37 -13.40
N LEU A 97 -28.54 2.52 -13.79
CA LEU A 97 -27.83 3.79 -13.81
C LEU A 97 -27.38 4.20 -12.41
N ILE A 98 -28.27 4.15 -11.41
CA ILE A 98 -27.94 4.49 -10.02
C ILE A 98 -26.85 3.56 -9.49
N THR A 99 -26.96 2.25 -9.73
CA THR A 99 -25.94 1.30 -9.26
C THR A 99 -24.60 1.48 -9.97
N LEU A 100 -24.59 1.79 -11.27
CA LEU A 100 -23.37 2.11 -12.01
C LEU A 100 -22.68 3.37 -11.46
N VAL A 101 -23.45 4.45 -11.25
CA VAL A 101 -22.90 5.74 -10.79
C VAL A 101 -22.45 5.66 -9.35
N VAL A 102 -23.32 5.23 -8.44
CA VAL A 102 -23.01 5.18 -7.01
C VAL A 102 -21.90 4.15 -6.77
N GLN A 103 -22.08 2.89 -7.16
CA GLN A 103 -21.05 1.88 -6.86
C GLN A 103 -19.76 2.09 -7.68
N GLY A 104 -19.83 2.70 -8.87
CA GLY A 104 -18.66 3.02 -9.68
C GLY A 104 -17.79 4.08 -9.03
N LEU A 105 -18.40 5.16 -8.53
CA LEU A 105 -17.69 6.23 -7.83
C LEU A 105 -17.25 5.81 -6.42
N THR A 106 -18.00 4.93 -5.75
CA THR A 106 -17.64 4.46 -4.40
C THR A 106 -16.51 3.43 -4.41
N LEU A 107 -16.28 2.68 -5.49
CA LEU A 107 -15.20 1.69 -5.58
C LEU A 107 -13.79 2.28 -5.29
N PRO A 108 -13.31 3.34 -5.97
CA PRO A 108 -11.97 3.87 -5.71
C PRO A 108 -11.82 4.42 -4.29
N ALA A 109 -12.88 5.01 -3.72
CA ALA A 109 -12.89 5.45 -2.33
C ALA A 109 -12.81 4.26 -1.35
N LEU A 110 -13.55 3.19 -1.62
CA LEU A 110 -13.55 1.96 -0.81
C LEU A 110 -12.19 1.25 -0.87
N VAL A 111 -11.57 1.16 -2.05
CA VAL A 111 -10.22 0.59 -2.23
C VAL A 111 -9.20 1.37 -1.42
N LYS A 112 -9.21 2.72 -1.51
CA LYS A 112 -8.32 3.58 -0.73
C LYS A 112 -8.52 3.43 0.78
N TRP A 113 -9.78 3.34 1.21
CA TRP A 113 -10.11 3.18 2.63
C TRP A 113 -9.68 1.81 3.18
N LEU A 114 -9.80 0.76 2.38
CA LEU A 114 -9.41 -0.59 2.77
C LEU A 114 -7.89 -0.79 2.80
N ASN A 115 -7.09 0.10 2.21
CA ASN A 115 -5.61 0.07 2.23
C ASN A 115 -5.08 -1.36 2.03
N ILE A 116 -5.43 -1.95 0.89
CA ILE A 116 -5.07 -3.33 0.57
C ILE A 116 -3.64 -3.36 0.04
N PRO A 117 -2.75 -4.21 0.59
CA PRO A 117 -1.43 -4.45 0.01
C PRO A 117 -1.55 -4.91 -1.45
N ASP A 118 -0.67 -4.42 -2.32
CA ASP A 118 -0.66 -4.83 -3.73
C ASP A 118 -0.61 -6.36 -3.84
N PRO A 119 -1.49 -7.01 -4.61
CA PRO A 119 -1.49 -8.47 -4.75
C PRO A 119 -0.19 -9.02 -5.34
N ASP A 120 0.54 -8.21 -6.13
CA ASP A 120 1.85 -8.58 -6.68
C ASP A 120 2.99 -8.38 -5.65
N TYR A 121 2.74 -7.60 -4.60
CA TYR A 121 3.73 -7.19 -3.60
C TYR A 121 3.14 -7.33 -2.19
N PRO A 122 3.05 -8.55 -1.65
CA PRO A 122 2.44 -8.81 -0.35
C PRO A 122 3.18 -8.12 0.81
N LEU A 123 4.45 -7.77 0.61
CA LEU A 123 5.22 -6.95 1.53
C LEU A 123 5.06 -5.47 1.16
N SER A 124 4.79 -4.62 2.15
CA SER A 124 4.91 -3.17 2.00
C SER A 124 6.28 -2.81 1.40
N ASN A 125 6.34 -1.84 0.49
CA ASN A 125 7.58 -1.36 -0.15
C ASN A 125 8.74 -1.22 0.84
N LYS A 126 8.46 -0.72 2.06
CA LYS A 126 9.44 -0.59 3.15
C LYS A 126 10.06 -1.92 3.58
N LYS A 127 9.25 -2.96 3.77
CA LYS A 127 9.76 -4.27 4.17
C LYS A 127 10.61 -4.89 3.06
N GLN A 128 10.26 -4.65 1.80
CA GLN A 128 11.06 -5.11 0.66
C GLN A 128 12.41 -4.40 0.62
N GLU A 129 12.43 -3.08 0.79
CA GLU A 129 13.66 -2.29 0.85
C GLU A 129 14.59 -2.73 1.98
N LEU A 130 14.05 -2.93 3.19
CA LEU A 130 14.82 -3.43 4.33
C LEU A 130 15.40 -4.83 4.06
N LEU A 131 14.62 -5.73 3.45
CA LEU A 131 15.09 -7.06 3.08
C LEU A 131 16.20 -7.00 2.03
N MET A 132 16.01 -6.24 0.95
CA MET A 132 17.01 -6.06 -0.09
C MET A 132 18.30 -5.48 0.49
N ARG A 133 18.19 -4.48 1.38
CA ARG A 133 19.36 -3.88 2.03
C ARG A 133 20.11 -4.87 2.91
N LYS A 134 19.39 -5.69 3.68
CA LYS A 134 19.98 -6.76 4.51
C LYS A 134 20.69 -7.79 3.65
N GLU A 135 20.09 -8.18 2.53
CA GLU A 135 20.68 -9.16 1.61
C GLU A 135 21.93 -8.59 0.92
N MET A 136 21.89 -7.33 0.47
CA MET A 136 23.04 -6.65 -0.11
C MET A 136 24.21 -6.51 0.88
N SER A 137 23.94 -6.12 2.14
CA SER A 137 25.00 -6.00 3.15
C SER A 137 25.57 -7.37 3.54
N ALA A 138 24.74 -8.40 3.66
CA ALA A 138 25.19 -9.77 3.88
C ALA A 138 26.07 -10.29 2.73
N ALA A 139 25.65 -10.06 1.48
CA ALA A 139 26.41 -10.48 0.31
C ALA A 139 27.76 -9.74 0.20
N ALA A 140 27.79 -8.43 0.47
CA ALA A 140 29.01 -7.64 0.46
C ALA A 140 29.99 -8.12 1.55
N LEU A 141 29.49 -8.40 2.75
CA LEU A 141 30.29 -8.90 3.86
C LEU A 141 30.82 -10.31 3.57
N GLY A 142 30.00 -11.21 3.03
CA GLY A 142 30.43 -12.53 2.58
C GLY A 142 31.55 -12.44 1.54
N MET A 143 31.39 -11.60 0.51
CA MET A 143 32.42 -11.39 -0.50
C MET A 143 33.72 -10.82 0.08
N LEU A 144 33.62 -9.88 1.02
CA LEU A 144 34.78 -9.29 1.69
C LEU A 144 35.57 -10.36 2.44
N ARG A 145 34.90 -11.25 3.18
CA ARG A 145 35.54 -12.33 3.95
C ARG A 145 36.11 -13.43 3.06
N ASP A 146 35.35 -13.87 2.05
CA ASP A 146 35.72 -15.01 1.22
C ASP A 146 36.85 -14.67 0.24
N LYS A 147 36.76 -13.51 -0.42
CA LYS A 147 37.70 -13.14 -1.49
C LYS A 147 38.90 -12.35 -0.97
N TYR A 148 38.72 -11.55 0.08
CA TYR A 148 39.73 -10.61 0.58
C TYR A 148 40.18 -10.91 2.02
N GLY A 149 39.84 -12.08 2.58
CA GLY A 149 40.10 -12.41 3.99
C GLY A 149 41.55 -12.25 4.47
N LYS A 150 42.56 -12.42 3.59
CA LYS A 150 43.99 -12.22 3.92
C LYS A 150 44.38 -10.73 4.00
N GLU A 151 43.94 -9.93 3.03
CA GLU A 151 44.20 -8.47 2.96
C GLU A 151 43.36 -7.70 3.99
N TYR A 152 42.22 -8.27 4.38
CA TYR A 152 41.26 -7.70 5.33
C TYR A 152 41.84 -7.50 6.74
N GLN A 153 42.69 -8.42 7.23
CA GLN A 153 43.26 -8.28 8.58
C GLN A 153 44.41 -7.29 8.67
N GLU A 154 45.07 -6.99 7.55
CA GLU A 154 46.23 -6.11 7.50
C GLU A 154 45.84 -4.65 7.22
N ASN A 155 44.65 -4.40 6.66
CA ASN A 155 44.20 -3.07 6.27
C ASN A 155 43.11 -2.49 7.20
N PRO A 156 43.42 -1.46 8.00
CA PRO A 156 42.45 -0.81 8.89
C PRO A 156 41.20 -0.26 8.17
N TRP A 157 41.32 0.13 6.90
CA TRP A 157 40.19 0.64 6.10
C TRP A 157 39.23 -0.47 5.67
N LEU A 158 39.69 -1.71 5.52
CA LEU A 158 38.82 -2.85 5.25
C LEU A 158 38.08 -3.31 6.51
N LEU A 159 38.72 -3.16 7.68
CA LEU A 159 38.09 -3.43 8.97
C LEU A 159 36.93 -2.45 9.26
N SER A 160 37.10 -1.17 8.93
CA SER A 160 36.02 -0.18 9.08
C SER A 160 34.87 -0.42 8.08
N LEU A 161 35.19 -0.88 6.87
CA LEU A 161 34.20 -1.27 5.88
C LEU A 161 33.36 -2.46 6.34
N GLU A 162 34.00 -3.48 6.93
CA GLU A 162 33.28 -4.62 7.51
C GLU A 162 32.41 -4.18 8.70
N SER A 163 32.97 -3.39 9.61
CA SER A 163 32.24 -2.86 10.77
C SER A 163 30.98 -2.09 10.32
N ARG A 164 31.07 -1.39 9.19
CA ARG A 164 29.93 -0.69 8.59
C ARG A 164 28.86 -1.66 8.08
N TYR A 165 29.23 -2.69 7.32
CA TYR A 165 28.25 -3.69 6.83
C TYR A 165 27.65 -4.54 7.96
N GLN A 166 28.44 -4.86 8.99
CA GLN A 166 27.95 -5.50 10.20
C GLN A 166 26.97 -4.61 10.96
N GLY A 167 27.29 -3.31 11.12
CA GLY A 167 26.39 -2.35 11.72
C GLY A 167 25.05 -2.24 10.98
N ASP A 168 25.07 -2.25 9.64
CA ASP A 168 23.85 -2.30 8.81
C ASP A 168 23.04 -3.60 9.04
N LEU A 169 23.70 -4.75 9.24
CA LEU A 169 23.02 -6.03 9.52
C LEU A 169 22.45 -6.10 10.94
N ASP A 170 23.18 -5.62 11.94
CA ASP A 170 22.73 -5.53 13.33
C ASP A 170 21.54 -4.58 13.46
N MET A 171 21.54 -3.50 12.68
CA MET A 171 20.39 -2.61 12.51
C MET A 171 19.17 -3.38 12.01
N LEU A 172 19.29 -4.06 10.87
CA LEU A 172 18.18 -4.72 10.19
C LEU A 172 17.74 -6.06 10.81
N GLY A 173 18.59 -6.69 11.63
CA GLY A 173 18.32 -7.97 12.29
C GLY A 173 17.52 -7.85 13.59
N SER A 174 17.38 -6.65 14.14
CA SER A 174 16.80 -6.43 15.47
C SER A 174 15.27 -6.26 15.50
N THR A 175 14.62 -6.32 14.34
CA THR A 175 13.18 -6.15 14.14
C THR A 175 12.32 -7.33 14.65
N ASP A 176 12.91 -8.52 14.85
CA ASP A 176 12.16 -9.76 15.13
C ASP A 176 12.11 -10.19 16.63
N ALA A 177 12.65 -9.43 17.59
CA ALA A 177 12.68 -9.86 18.99
C ALA A 177 12.15 -8.80 19.99
N SER A 178 10.98 -9.12 20.55
CA SER A 178 10.11 -8.39 21.50
C SER A 178 10.73 -7.94 22.85
N SER A 179 12.02 -7.62 22.92
CA SER A 179 12.65 -7.05 24.13
C SER A 179 13.89 -6.20 23.88
N LYS A 180 14.64 -6.44 22.78
CA LYS A 180 15.84 -5.64 22.41
C LYS A 180 15.54 -4.33 21.65
N GLY A 181 14.34 -4.19 21.09
CA GLY A 181 13.98 -3.03 20.25
C GLY A 181 14.03 -1.67 20.95
N LYS A 182 13.71 -1.57 22.24
CA LYS A 182 13.68 -0.26 22.94
C LYS A 182 15.06 0.37 23.13
N ASN A 183 16.08 -0.43 23.47
CA ASN A 183 17.43 0.09 23.67
C ASN A 183 18.07 0.46 22.33
N ASN A 184 17.86 -0.36 21.30
CA ASN A 184 18.40 -0.11 19.97
C ASN A 184 17.85 1.20 19.37
N VAL A 185 16.53 1.43 19.44
CA VAL A 185 15.91 2.69 18.96
C VAL A 185 16.49 3.93 19.68
N ALA A 186 16.81 3.81 20.97
CA ALA A 186 17.43 4.92 21.71
C ALA A 186 18.88 5.19 21.26
N HIS A 187 19.68 4.15 21.02
CA HIS A 187 21.03 4.28 20.47
C HIS A 187 21.01 4.90 19.06
N TYR A 188 20.03 4.53 18.21
CA TYR A 188 19.87 5.10 16.87
C TYR A 188 19.48 6.57 16.87
N LYS A 189 18.52 6.95 17.72
CA LYS A 189 18.14 8.36 17.86
C LYS A 189 19.33 9.22 18.30
N ASN A 190 20.16 8.68 19.20
CA ASN A 190 21.38 9.35 19.64
C ASN A 190 22.42 9.45 18.52
N TYR A 191 22.69 8.36 17.80
CA TYR A 191 23.61 8.36 16.65
C TYR A 191 23.18 9.38 15.60
N ARG A 192 21.91 9.36 15.17
CA ARG A 192 21.38 10.29 14.17
C ARG A 192 21.57 11.73 14.59
N ARG A 193 21.22 12.05 15.84
CA ARG A 193 21.38 13.42 16.37
C ARG A 193 22.85 13.85 16.30
N ILE A 194 23.76 13.03 16.82
CA ILE A 194 25.19 13.34 16.83
C ILE A 194 25.74 13.48 15.41
N ALA A 195 25.36 12.60 14.48
CA ALA A 195 25.82 12.65 13.10
C ALA A 195 25.35 13.93 12.38
N LEU A 196 24.09 14.34 12.59
CA LEU A 196 23.57 15.61 12.04
C LEU A 196 24.28 16.82 12.66
N ASP A 197 24.55 16.82 13.97
CA ASP A 197 25.29 17.90 14.63
C ASP A 197 26.72 18.03 14.07
N LEU A 198 27.38 16.89 13.77
CA LEU A 198 28.70 16.87 13.15
C LEU A 198 28.69 17.40 11.71
N LEU A 199 27.67 17.04 10.91
CA LEU A 199 27.51 17.55 9.55
C LEU A 199 27.27 19.07 9.54
N GLU A 200 26.49 19.58 10.48
CA GLU A 200 26.24 21.03 10.61
C GLU A 200 27.54 21.78 10.93
N ALA A 201 28.37 21.24 11.84
CA ALA A 201 29.68 21.83 12.14
C ALA A 201 30.61 21.87 10.90
N GLN A 202 30.57 20.83 10.06
CA GLN A 202 31.31 20.81 8.79
C GLN A 202 30.77 21.85 7.79
N ARG A 203 29.44 22.01 7.73
CA ARG A 203 28.78 23.01 6.88
C ARG A 203 29.15 24.44 7.29
N GLU A 204 29.17 24.74 8.59
CA GLU A 204 29.63 26.05 9.10
C GLU A 204 31.10 26.33 8.74
N LEU A 205 31.95 25.31 8.79
CA LEU A 205 33.35 25.44 8.41
C LEU A 205 33.49 25.76 6.92
N LEU A 206 32.74 25.06 6.05
CA LEU A 206 32.72 25.35 4.61
C LEU A 206 32.24 26.77 4.33
N GLN A 207 31.21 27.26 5.04
CA GLN A 207 30.76 28.65 4.90
C GLN A 207 31.81 29.68 5.32
N LYS A 208 32.63 29.38 6.33
CA LYS A 208 33.75 30.24 6.75
C LYS A 208 34.86 30.24 5.71
N LEU A 209 35.16 29.08 5.13
CA LEU A 209 36.15 28.94 4.06
C LEU A 209 35.72 29.65 2.78
N ASN A 210 34.42 29.63 2.44
CA ASN A 210 33.86 30.31 1.27
C ASN A 210 33.98 31.84 1.31
N LYS A 211 34.23 32.43 2.49
CA LYS A 211 34.45 33.87 2.64
C LYS A 211 35.91 34.27 2.41
N ARG A 212 36.81 33.30 2.24
CA ARG A 212 38.22 33.57 1.96
C ARG A 212 38.43 33.54 0.45
N ASP A 213 39.18 34.52 -0.04
CA ASP A 213 39.44 34.74 -1.47
C ASP A 213 40.53 33.80 -2.03
N ASP A 214 41.08 32.90 -1.20
CA ASP A 214 42.17 31.98 -1.52
C ASP A 214 41.71 30.58 -1.94
N LEU A 215 40.40 30.31 -1.94
CA LEU A 215 39.83 28.99 -2.24
C LEU A 215 38.87 29.05 -3.42
N ASP A 216 38.95 28.02 -4.26
CA ASP A 216 38.08 27.86 -5.43
C ASP A 216 36.64 27.52 -4.99
N GLU A 217 35.68 28.33 -5.42
CA GLU A 217 34.26 28.19 -5.15
C GLU A 217 33.71 26.83 -5.65
N ASP A 218 34.22 26.31 -6.77
CA ASP A 218 33.76 25.04 -7.34
C ASP A 218 34.13 23.86 -6.42
N ILE A 219 35.29 23.93 -5.76
CA ILE A 219 35.73 22.91 -4.79
C ILE A 219 34.81 22.95 -3.56
N ILE A 220 34.47 24.14 -3.07
CA ILE A 220 33.59 24.31 -1.92
C ILE A 220 32.19 23.78 -2.22
N LYS A 221 31.65 24.10 -3.40
CA LYS A 221 30.35 23.59 -3.86
C LYS A 221 30.32 22.07 -3.97
N LYS A 222 31.42 21.46 -4.41
CA LYS A 222 31.56 20.00 -4.45
C LYS A 222 31.46 19.39 -3.04
N PHE A 223 32.15 19.97 -2.06
CA PHE A 223 32.07 19.48 -0.67
C PHE A 223 30.69 19.68 -0.04
N HIS A 224 30.00 20.79 -0.33
CA HIS A 224 28.60 20.96 0.07
C HIS A 224 27.71 19.83 -0.47
N THR A 225 27.87 19.49 -1.76
CA THR A 225 27.09 18.42 -2.39
C THR A 225 27.37 17.06 -1.74
N LEU A 226 28.62 16.78 -1.36
CA LEU A 226 28.97 15.54 -0.65
C LEU A 226 28.30 15.46 0.73
N LEU A 227 28.28 16.56 1.50
CA LEU A 227 27.60 16.62 2.80
C LEU A 227 26.09 16.44 2.66
N ASP A 228 25.48 17.07 1.66
CA ASP A 228 24.04 16.94 1.41
C ASP A 228 23.67 15.48 1.07
N MET A 229 24.49 14.78 0.30
CA MET A 229 24.31 13.35 0.04
C MET A 229 24.45 12.49 1.29
N GLU A 230 25.38 12.84 2.18
CA GLU A 230 25.57 12.13 3.45
C GLU A 230 24.40 12.36 4.41
N GLU A 231 23.88 13.58 4.49
CA GLU A 231 22.68 13.94 5.26
C GLU A 231 21.44 13.18 4.75
N GLU A 232 21.23 13.17 3.43
CA GLU A 232 20.11 12.46 2.79
C GLU A 232 20.19 10.96 3.05
N LYS A 233 21.38 10.37 2.97
CA LYS A 233 21.59 8.97 3.28
C LYS A 233 21.19 8.66 4.72
N ILE A 234 21.65 9.46 5.68
CA ILE A 234 21.27 9.33 7.09
C ILE A 234 19.75 9.45 7.24
N ARG A 235 19.14 10.49 6.64
CA ARG A 235 17.68 10.73 6.74
C ARG A 235 16.86 9.55 6.23
N ARG A 236 17.15 9.05 5.02
CA ARG A 236 16.43 7.90 4.44
C ARG A 236 16.57 6.65 5.28
N GLN A 237 17.78 6.37 5.76
CA GLN A 237 18.04 5.23 6.64
C GLN A 237 17.19 5.28 7.94
N PHE A 238 16.76 6.46 8.41
CA PHE A 238 16.00 6.62 9.66
C PHE A 238 14.50 6.94 9.47
N GLU A 239 14.06 7.45 8.32
CA GLU A 239 12.64 7.57 7.98
C GLU A 239 11.98 6.18 7.85
N GLU A 240 12.75 5.19 7.37
CA GLU A 240 12.32 3.79 7.23
C GLU A 240 11.95 3.09 8.54
N GLU A 241 12.52 3.50 9.69
CA GLU A 241 12.34 2.81 10.98
C GLU A 241 11.19 3.40 11.82
N THR A 242 10.77 4.64 11.55
CA THR A 242 9.80 5.37 12.40
C THR A 242 8.35 5.36 11.90
N ALA A 243 8.07 4.78 10.74
CA ALA A 243 6.77 4.82 10.07
C ALA A 243 6.31 3.44 9.60
#